data_AF-A0A5D4MG67-F1
#
_entry.id   AF-A0A5D4MG67-F1
#
_cell.length_a   1.000
_cell.length_b   1.000
_cell.length_c   1.000
_cell.angle_alpha   90.00
_cell.angle_beta   90.00
_cell.angle_gamma   90.00
#
_symmetry.space_group_name_H-M   'P 1'
#
loop_
_entity.id
_entity.type
_entity.pdbx_description
1 polymer ?
#
loop_
_entity_poly.entity_id
_entity_poly.type
_entity_poly.pdbx_seq_one_letter_code
_entity_poly.pdbx_strand_id
1 'polypeptide(L)'
;MAVSKRKPLVPESQSALNKMKADLFHQEDPNAVKYEAAKEQGISLIKGYNGELSAREAGKVGGKIGGSMVREMIKMAEESLNTKKR
;
A
#
# COMPACT_ATOMS: atom_id res chain seq x y z
N MET A 1 7.44 4.80 12.37
CA MET A 1 7.53 3.71 11.38
C MET A 1 8.63 3.98 10.35
N ALA A 2 9.58 3.05 10.21
CA ALA A 2 10.63 3.10 9.21
C ALA A 2 10.08 3.02 7.77
N VAL A 3 10.82 3.57 6.81
CA VAL A 3 10.57 3.35 5.37
C VAL A 3 10.62 1.85 5.09
N SER A 4 9.67 1.34 4.32
CA SER A 4 9.63 -0.08 3.97
C SER A 4 10.91 -0.44 3.19
N LYS A 5 11.76 -1.28 3.78
CA LYS A 5 12.93 -1.86 3.10
C LYS A 5 12.56 -3.02 2.16
N ARG A 6 11.26 -3.34 2.03
CA ARG A 6 10.79 -4.43 1.19
C ARG A 6 10.98 -4.06 -0.28
N LYS A 7 11.68 -4.93 -1.01
CA LYS A 7 11.90 -4.79 -2.46
C LYS A 7 10.86 -5.65 -3.19
N PRO A 8 10.22 -5.15 -4.26
CA PRO A 8 9.34 -5.95 -5.10
C PRO A 8 10.15 -7.04 -5.80
N LEU A 9 9.45 -8.09 -6.25
CA LEU A 9 10.05 -9.18 -7.00
C LEU A 9 10.72 -8.68 -8.29
N VAL A 10 10.11 -7.70 -8.94
CA VAL A 10 10.65 -7.01 -10.13
C VAL A 10 11.16 -5.63 -9.69
N PRO A 11 12.46 -5.38 -9.57
CA PRO A 11 13.01 -4.15 -9.01
C PRO A 11 12.53 -2.87 -9.73
N GLU A 12 12.42 -2.93 -11.06
CA GLU A 12 12.03 -1.81 -11.91
C GLU A 12 10.59 -1.36 -11.66
N SER A 13 9.75 -2.25 -11.11
CA SER A 13 8.36 -1.95 -10.76
C SER A 13 8.21 -1.04 -9.55
N GLN A 14 9.27 -0.83 -8.75
CA GLN A 14 9.20 -0.06 -7.49
C GLN A 14 8.59 1.33 -7.69
N SER A 15 9.01 2.05 -8.73
CA SER A 15 8.53 3.40 -9.02
C SER A 15 7.04 3.40 -9.40
N ALA A 16 6.60 2.42 -10.19
CA ALA A 16 5.20 2.26 -10.59
C ALA A 16 4.31 1.90 -9.39
N LEU A 17 4.76 0.96 -8.55
CA LEU A 17 4.06 0.57 -7.33
C LEU A 17 3.94 1.73 -6.33
N ASN A 18 4.97 2.56 -6.21
CA ASN A 18 4.93 3.75 -5.36
C ASN A 18 3.89 4.76 -5.86
N LYS A 19 3.84 5.02 -7.17
CA LYS A 19 2.83 5.91 -7.78
C LYS A 19 1.42 5.36 -7.56
N MET A 20 1.20 4.10 -7.92
CA MET A 20 -0.09 3.43 -7.71
C MET A 20 -0.54 3.47 -6.24
N LYS A 21 0.39 3.30 -5.30
CA LYS A 21 0.11 3.42 -3.87
C LYS A 21 -0.34 4.83 -3.48
N ALA A 22 0.30 5.85 -4.04
CA ALA A 22 -0.08 7.25 -3.86
C ALA A 22 -1.48 7.52 -4.45
N ASP A 23 -1.71 7.07 -5.69
CA ASP A 23 -2.96 7.27 -6.43
C ASP A 23 -4.16 6.64 -5.71
N LEU A 24 -4.03 5.38 -5.26
CA LEU A 24 -5.10 4.65 -4.57
C LEU A 24 -5.57 5.31 -3.27
N PHE A 25 -4.68 6.06 -2.62
CA PHE A 25 -4.94 6.71 -1.34
C PHE A 25 -5.03 8.23 -1.46
N HIS A 26 -5.04 8.77 -2.69
CA HIS A 26 -5.11 10.21 -2.96
C HIS A 26 -4.05 11.02 -2.21
N GLN A 27 -2.81 10.53 -2.21
CA GLN A 27 -1.68 11.16 -1.53
C GLN A 27 -0.53 11.43 -2.51
N GLU A 28 0.11 12.59 -2.40
CA GLU A 28 1.31 12.92 -3.17
C GLU A 28 2.53 12.09 -2.75
N ASP A 29 2.68 11.85 -1.43
CA ASP A 29 3.79 11.06 -0.88
C ASP A 29 3.33 9.63 -0.56
N PRO A 30 3.90 8.60 -1.21
CA PRO A 30 3.63 7.19 -0.91
C PRO A 30 3.93 6.82 0.55
N ASN A 31 4.77 7.57 1.27
CA ASN A 31 5.03 7.35 2.69
C ASN A 31 3.93 7.90 3.60
N ALA A 32 3.15 8.88 3.15
CA ALA A 32 2.04 9.47 3.91
C ALA A 32 0.85 8.49 4.02
N VAL A 33 0.67 7.64 3.01
CA VAL A 33 -0.40 6.62 2.91
C VAL A 33 -0.56 5.76 4.18
N LYS A 34 0.54 5.47 4.90
CA LYS A 34 0.47 4.67 6.14
C LYS A 34 -0.30 5.35 7.26
N TYR A 35 -0.32 6.68 7.30
CA TYR A 35 -1.06 7.45 8.31
C TYR A 35 -2.54 7.51 7.96
N GLU A 36 -2.88 7.72 6.69
CA GLU A 36 -4.25 7.64 6.16
C GLU A 36 -4.85 6.25 6.43
N ALA A 37 -4.15 5.19 6.02
CA ALA A 37 -4.60 3.82 6.24
C ALA A 37 -4.74 3.47 7.74
N ALA A 38 -3.89 4.03 8.62
CA ALA A 38 -4.04 3.84 10.06
C ALA A 38 -5.26 4.58 10.61
N LYS A 39 -5.47 5.83 10.18
CA LYS A 39 -6.62 6.66 10.54
C LYS A 39 -7.94 5.98 10.16
N GLU A 40 -8.04 5.42 8.95
CA GLU A 40 -9.22 4.66 8.52
C GLU A 40 -9.49 3.41 9.36
N GLN A 41 -8.45 2.79 9.91
CA GLN A 41 -8.57 1.61 10.76
C GLN A 41 -8.76 1.94 12.24
N GLY A 42 -8.83 3.23 12.61
CA GLY A 42 -8.92 3.68 14.00
C GLY A 42 -7.66 3.41 14.81
N ILE A 43 -6.51 3.27 14.15
CA ILE A 43 -5.22 2.94 14.77
C ILE A 43 -4.39 4.21 14.87
N SER A 44 -3.94 4.54 16.07
CA SER A 44 -3.05 5.68 16.27
C SER A 44 -1.64 5.35 15.82
N LEU A 45 -1.18 6.02 14.76
CA LEU A 45 0.16 5.82 14.20
C LEU A 45 0.93 7.14 14.23
N ILE A 46 2.03 7.18 14.97
CA ILE A 46 2.83 8.40 15.17
C ILE A 46 4.09 8.43 14.32
N LYS A 47 4.60 9.63 14.05
CA LYS A 47 5.94 9.85 13.49
C LYS A 47 6.96 9.51 14.58
N GLY A 48 7.75 8.46 14.37
CA GLY A 48 8.72 7.97 15.35
C GLY A 48 8.54 6.49 15.70
N TYR A 49 8.76 6.15 16.98
CA TYR A 49 8.65 4.79 17.49
C TYR A 49 7.18 4.38 17.66
N ASN A 50 6.81 3.20 17.17
CA ASN A 50 5.47 2.63 17.30
C ASN A 50 5.59 1.20 17.84
N GLY A 51 6.50 0.96 18.79
CA GLY A 51 6.75 -0.40 19.32
C GLY A 51 5.60 -0.95 20.14
N GLU A 52 4.79 -0.08 20.73
CA GLU A 52 3.55 -0.44 21.46
C GLU A 52 2.42 -0.90 20.52
N LEU A 53 2.57 -0.70 19.20
CA LEU A 53 1.56 -1.11 18.24
C LEU A 53 1.50 -2.65 18.18
N SER A 54 0.35 -3.24 18.46
CA SER A 54 0.22 -4.69 18.41
C SER A 54 0.47 -5.21 16.99
N ALA A 55 0.99 -6.44 16.86
CA ALA A 55 1.19 -7.07 15.56
C ALA A 55 -0.11 -7.13 14.73
N ARG A 56 -1.26 -7.27 15.41
CA ARG A 56 -2.60 -7.25 14.80
C ARG A 56 -2.92 -5.87 14.20
N GLU A 57 -2.65 -4.79 14.91
CA GLU A 57 -2.87 -3.42 14.41
C GLU A 57 -1.91 -3.08 13.27
N ALA A 58 -0.62 -3.40 13.42
CA ALA A 58 0.36 -3.25 12.34
C ALA A 58 -0.10 -4.02 11.08
N GLY A 59 -0.61 -5.23 11.27
CA GLY A 59 -1.17 -6.07 10.23
C GLY A 59 -2.41 -5.47 9.56
N LYS A 60 -3.33 -4.87 10.32
CA LYS A 60 -4.50 -4.17 9.77
C LYS A 60 -4.11 -3.01 8.87
N VAL A 61 -3.19 -2.14 9.32
CA VAL A 61 -2.71 -1.00 8.52
C VAL A 61 -2.00 -1.49 7.26
N GLY A 62 -1.05 -2.42 7.42
CA GLY A 62 -0.31 -2.98 6.28
C GLY A 62 -1.18 -3.74 5.30
N GLY A 63 -2.17 -4.49 5.80
CA GLY A 63 -3.12 -5.28 5.03
C GLY A 63 -4.12 -4.41 4.27
N LYS A 64 -4.55 -3.28 4.84
CA LYS A 64 -5.36 -2.30 4.12
C LYS A 64 -4.60 -1.72 2.92
N ILE A 65 -3.34 -1.35 3.10
CA ILE A 65 -2.50 -0.82 2.02
C ILE A 65 -2.22 -1.90 0.97
N GLY A 66 -1.65 -3.03 1.39
CA GLY A 66 -1.26 -4.13 0.51
C GLY A 66 -2.45 -4.77 -0.21
N GLY A 67 -3.55 -5.00 0.51
CA GLY A 67 -4.76 -5.60 -0.02
C GLY A 67 -5.43 -4.74 -1.09
N SER A 68 -5.51 -3.41 -0.87
CA SER A 68 -6.01 -2.47 -1.89
C SER A 68 -5.16 -2.52 -3.15
N MET A 69 -3.83 -2.49 -3.01
CA MET A 69 -2.93 -2.56 -4.16
C MET A 69 -3.09 -3.87 -4.94
N VAL A 70 -3.15 -5.01 -4.26
CA VAL A 70 -3.29 -6.32 -4.92
C VAL A 70 -4.62 -6.43 -5.67
N ARG A 71 -5.72 -5.96 -5.08
CA ARG A 71 -7.03 -5.96 -5.76
C ARG A 71 -7.00 -5.13 -7.03
N GLU A 72 -6.44 -3.93 -6.99
CA GLU A 72 -6.38 -3.08 -8.19
C GLU A 72 -5.43 -3.65 -9.25
N MET A 73 -4.31 -4.25 -8.85
CA MET A 73 -3.40 -4.95 -9.79
C MET A 73 -4.10 -6.10 -10.51
N ILE A 74 -4.88 -6.92 -9.79
CA ILE A 74 -5.65 -8.02 -10.38
C ILE A 74 -6.66 -7.47 -11.38
N LYS A 75 -7.41 -6.43 -11.00
CA LYS A 75 -8.39 -5.78 -11.87
C LYS A 75 -7.75 -5.27 -13.17
N MET A 76 -6.64 -4.53 -13.09
CA MET A 76 -5.91 -4.06 -14.28
C MET A 76 -5.42 -5.21 -15.15
N ALA A 77 -4.98 -6.32 -14.54
CA ALA A 77 -4.55 -7.51 -15.28
C ALA A 77 -5.73 -8.18 -16.01
N GLU A 78 -6.89 -8.32 -15.36
CA GLU A 78 -8.11 -8.84 -15.96
C GLU A 78 -8.58 -7.99 -17.16
N GLU A 79 -8.57 -6.66 -17.01
CA GLU A 79 -8.89 -5.71 -18.08
C GLU A 79 -7.92 -5.83 -19.27
N SER A 80 -6.61 -5.93 -18.99
CA SER A 80 -5.57 -6.15 -20.01
C SER A 80 -5.73 -7.47 -20.76
N LEU A 81 -6.12 -8.54 -20.06
CA LEU A 81 -6.37 -9.84 -20.69
C LEU A 81 -7.65 -9.83 -21.54
N ASN A 82 -8.69 -9.13 -21.10
CA ASN A 82 -9.95 -9.03 -21.85
C ASN A 82 -9.79 -8.19 -23.12
N THR A 83 -9.02 -7.11 -23.07
CA THR A 83 -8.71 -6.29 -24.26
C THR A 83 -7.88 -7.04 -25.29
N LYS A 84 -6.93 -7.88 -24.88
CA LYS A 84 -6.12 -8.72 -25.78
C LYS A 84 -6.88 -9.89 -26.42
N LYS A 85 -8.02 -10.29 -25.85
CA LYS A 85 -8.87 -11.36 -26.40
C LYS A 85 -9.83 -10.88 -27.49
N ARG A 86 -9.98 -9.56 -27.64
CA ARG A 86 -10.74 -8.93 -28.73
C ARG A 86 -9.84 -8.69 -29.93
#